data_AF-A0A0M3BDI7-F1
#
_entry.id   AF-A0A0M3BDI7-F1
#
_cell.length_a   1.000
_cell.length_b   1.000
_cell.length_c   1.000
_cell.angle_alpha   90.00
_cell.angle_beta   90.00
_cell.angle_gamma   90.00
#
_symmetry.space_group_name_H-M   'P 1'
#
loop_
_entity.id
_entity.type
_entity.pdbx_description
1 polymer ?
#
loop_
_entity_poly.entity_id
_entity_poly.type
_entity_poly.pdbx_seq_one_letter_code
_entity_poly.pdbx_strand_id
1 'polypeptide(L)'
;MSPEERQLLTSLFDRIRTAAATPRDAQAESLIDQATCEQPYAAYYLAQAVIVQEKGLEAAANHIKELEERIRQIEAQDSEHHRAEQGGGFLSSIFGSSQPRDSVPQPGPWDSSSRQDLRSSREQENAYRQPQPIA
;
A
#
# COMPACT_ATOMS: atom_id res chain seq x y z
N MET A 1 5.26 13.95 -28.53
CA MET A 1 5.87 14.28 -27.23
C MET A 1 4.99 15.28 -26.50
N SER A 2 4.49 14.91 -25.33
CA SER A 2 3.70 15.83 -24.49
C SER A 2 4.61 16.83 -23.76
N PRO A 3 4.07 17.96 -23.25
CA PRO A 3 4.86 18.88 -22.42
C PRO A 3 5.44 18.22 -21.16
N GLU A 4 4.67 17.34 -20.51
CA GLU A 4 5.12 16.55 -19.36
C GLU A 4 6.29 15.63 -19.73
N GLU A 5 6.15 14.89 -20.84
CA GLU A 5 7.20 13.98 -21.33
C GLU A 5 8.49 14.74 -21.64
N ARG A 6 8.39 15.94 -22.23
CA ARG A 6 9.55 16.81 -22.46
C ARG A 6 10.26 17.16 -21.15
N GLN A 7 9.49 17.49 -20.11
CA GLN A 7 10.05 17.86 -18.81
C GLN A 7 10.75 16.66 -18.15
N LEU A 8 10.12 15.48 -18.16
CA LEU A 8 10.70 14.25 -17.64
C LEU A 8 12.02 13.89 -18.35
N LEU A 9 12.05 14.00 -19.69
CA LEU A 9 13.27 13.78 -20.46
C LEU A 9 14.37 14.80 -20.12
N THR A 10 14.01 16.09 -20.01
CA THR A 10 14.97 17.14 -19.62
C THR A 10 15.60 16.85 -18.26
N SER A 11 14.76 16.56 -17.25
CA SER A 11 15.22 16.22 -15.91
C SER A 11 16.08 14.95 -15.88
N LEU A 12 15.75 13.93 -16.69
CA LEU A 12 16.56 12.73 -16.83
C LEU A 12 17.98 13.07 -17.34
N PHE A 13 18.10 13.88 -18.39
CA PHE A 13 19.41 14.25 -18.93
C PHE A 13 20.22 15.14 -17.99
N ASP A 14 19.59 15.99 -17.18
CA ASP A 14 20.29 16.77 -16.15
C ASP A 14 20.88 15.87 -15.06
N ARG A 15 20.16 14.81 -14.65
CA ARG A 15 20.69 13.79 -13.72
C ARG A 15 21.85 13.02 -14.34
N ILE A 16 21.74 12.62 -15.61
CA ILE A 16 22.84 11.94 -16.34
C ILE A 16 24.09 12.83 -16.36
N ARG A 17 23.93 14.13 -16.65
CA ARG A 17 25.04 15.10 -16.63
C ARG A 17 25.70 15.20 -15.27
N THR A 18 24.89 15.19 -14.20
CA THR A 18 25.39 15.22 -12.82
C THR A 18 26.17 13.94 -12.49
N ALA A 19 25.66 12.77 -12.92
CA ALA A 19 26.32 11.49 -12.70
C ALA A 19 27.62 11.32 -13.51
N ALA A 20 27.78 12.05 -14.62
CA ALA A 20 28.94 11.95 -15.51
C ALA A 20 30.28 12.31 -14.85
N ALA A 21 30.28 12.97 -13.69
CA ALA A 21 31.48 13.21 -12.90
C ALA A 21 32.02 11.95 -12.18
N THR A 22 31.23 10.88 -12.14
CA THR A 22 31.60 9.62 -11.48
C THR A 22 32.45 8.77 -12.42
N PRO A 23 33.58 8.19 -11.96
CA PRO A 23 34.34 7.21 -12.75
C PRO A 23 33.45 6.05 -13.21
N ARG A 24 33.55 5.71 -14.49
CA ARG A 24 32.83 4.61 -15.12
C ARG A 24 33.71 3.37 -15.20
N ASP A 25 33.07 2.20 -15.24
CA ASP A 25 33.77 0.97 -15.57
C ASP A 25 34.10 0.95 -17.07
N ALA A 26 35.39 0.80 -17.40
CA ALA A 26 35.87 0.86 -18.78
C ALA A 26 35.38 -0.32 -19.65
N GLN A 27 35.18 -1.51 -19.07
CA GLN A 27 34.63 -2.65 -19.82
C GLN A 27 33.15 -2.41 -20.13
N ALA A 28 32.40 -1.91 -19.14
CA ALA A 28 31.00 -1.55 -19.34
C ALA A 28 30.85 -0.44 -20.40
N GLU A 29 31.68 0.60 -20.34
CA GLU A 29 31.64 1.71 -21.31
C GLU A 29 31.92 1.22 -22.74
N SER A 30 32.95 0.39 -22.94
CA SER A 30 33.25 -0.19 -24.26
C SER A 30 32.10 -1.06 -24.80
N LEU A 31 31.43 -1.82 -23.94
CA LEU A 31 30.30 -2.66 -24.35
C LEU A 31 29.09 -1.80 -24.73
N ILE A 32 28.78 -0.79 -23.93
CA ILE A 32 27.66 0.13 -24.16
C ILE A 32 27.88 0.91 -25.45
N ASP A 33 29.10 1.39 -25.71
CA ASP A 33 29.44 2.11 -26.93
C ASP A 33 29.24 1.25 -28.17
N GLN A 34 29.75 0.01 -28.17
CA GLN A 34 29.54 -0.94 -29.27
C GLN A 34 28.05 -1.20 -29.52
N ALA A 35 27.29 -1.53 -28.46
CA ALA A 35 25.86 -1.78 -28.56
C ALA A 35 25.09 -0.56 -29.07
N THR A 36 25.50 0.65 -28.68
CA THR A 36 24.86 1.90 -29.13
C THR A 36 25.16 2.19 -30.60
N CYS A 37 26.37 1.87 -31.08
CA CYS A 37 26.68 1.94 -32.51
C CYS A 37 25.84 0.96 -33.33
N GLU A 38 25.63 -0.25 -32.85
CA GLU A 38 24.77 -1.26 -33.50
C GLU A 38 23.29 -0.88 -33.44
N GLN A 39 22.86 -0.20 -32.38
CA GLN A 39 21.47 0.18 -32.14
C GLN A 39 21.36 1.67 -31.82
N PRO A 40 21.42 2.57 -32.83
CA PRO A 40 21.37 4.02 -32.61
C PRO A 40 20.08 4.51 -31.93
N TYR A 41 19.00 3.72 -31.99
CA TYR A 41 17.72 4.00 -31.33
C TYR A 41 17.68 3.58 -29.84
N ALA A 42 18.73 2.93 -29.32
CA ALA A 42 18.76 2.43 -27.94
C ALA A 42 18.52 3.55 -26.92
N ALA A 43 19.13 4.72 -27.12
CA ALA A 43 18.97 5.87 -26.22
C ALA A 43 17.50 6.29 -26.05
N TYR A 44 16.70 6.23 -27.12
CA TYR A 44 15.28 6.57 -27.07
C TYR A 44 14.51 5.60 -26.18
N TYR A 45 14.68 4.29 -26.38
CA TYR A 45 13.96 3.28 -25.60
C TYR A 45 14.45 3.17 -24.16
N LEU A 46 15.75 3.35 -23.91
CA LEU A 46 16.30 3.41 -22.55
C LEU A 46 15.71 4.60 -21.78
N ALA A 47 15.60 5.77 -22.41
CA ALA A 47 14.97 6.93 -21.77
C ALA A 47 13.51 6.65 -21.41
N GLN A 48 12.74 6.03 -22.32
CA GLN A 48 11.35 5.62 -22.04
C GLN A 48 11.26 4.61 -20.89
N ALA A 49 12.14 3.60 -20.88
CA ALA A 49 12.18 2.60 -19.81
C ALA A 49 12.49 3.24 -18.44
N VAL A 50 13.45 4.16 -18.39
CA VAL A 50 13.83 4.86 -17.15
C VAL A 50 12.70 5.75 -16.64
N ILE A 51 11.96 6.43 -17.51
CA ILE A 51 10.80 7.24 -17.11
C ILE A 51 9.71 6.37 -16.48
N VAL A 52 9.40 5.21 -17.05
CA VAL A 52 8.42 4.28 -16.49
C VAL A 52 8.89 3.74 -15.14
N GLN A 53 10.18 3.39 -15.02
CA GLN A 53 10.77 2.95 -13.76
C GLN A 53 10.69 4.03 -12.67
N GLU A 54 10.92 5.30 -13.01
CA GLU A 54 10.82 6.43 -12.08
C GLU A 54 9.39 6.59 -11.55
N LYS A 55 8.38 6.51 -12.43
CA LYS A 55 6.97 6.52 -12.02
C LYS A 55 6.63 5.33 -11.11
N GLY A 56 7.19 4.15 -11.40
CA GLY A 56 7.04 2.97 -10.56
C GLY A 56 7.67 3.14 -9.17
N LEU A 57 8.87 3.72 -9.10
CA LEU A 57 9.56 4.02 -7.85
C LEU A 57 8.82 5.06 -7.02
N GLU A 58 8.27 6.09 -7.64
CA GLU A 58 7.44 7.09 -6.97
C GLU A 58 6.17 6.46 -6.37
N ALA A 59 5.48 5.63 -7.13
CA ALA A 59 4.30 4.92 -6.66
C ALA A 59 4.63 4.00 -5.47
N ALA A 60 5.74 3.25 -5.55
CA ALA A 60 6.21 2.40 -4.46
C ALA A 60 6.56 3.21 -3.20
N ALA A 61 7.27 4.33 -3.35
CA ALA A 61 7.63 5.20 -2.25
C ALA A 61 6.38 5.81 -1.56
N ASN A 62 5.38 6.21 -2.33
CA ASN A 62 4.12 6.71 -1.79
C ASN A 62 3.36 5.62 -1.02
N HIS A 63 3.34 4.39 -1.54
CA HIS A 63 2.72 3.27 -0.85
C HIS A 63 3.42 2.93 0.48
N ILE A 64 4.75 2.95 0.49
CA ILE A 64 5.54 2.76 1.73
C ILE A 64 5.16 3.83 2.77
N LYS A 65 5.10 5.11 2.38
CA LYS A 65 4.71 6.19 3.29
C LYS A 65 3.31 6.01 3.87
N GLU A 66 2.36 5.54 3.06
CA GLU A 66 0.99 5.25 3.51
C GLU A 66 0.97 4.11 4.53
N LEU A 67 1.71 3.03 4.27
CA LEU A 67 1.85 1.91 5.20
C LEU A 67 2.51 2.35 6.52
N GLU A 68 3.58 3.13 6.45
CA GLU A 68 4.25 3.67 7.63
C GLU A 68 3.32 4.57 8.46
N GLU A 69 2.48 5.38 7.82
CA GLU A 69 1.50 6.22 8.51
C GLU A 69 0.41 5.37 9.19
N ARG A 70 -0.07 4.32 8.52
CA ARG A 70 -1.03 3.39 9.12
C ARG A 70 -0.44 2.65 10.33
N ILE A 71 0.83 2.24 10.26
CA ILE A 71 1.53 1.63 11.39
C ILE A 71 1.60 2.61 12.56
N ARG A 72 2.01 3.86 12.32
CA ARG A 72 2.05 4.90 13.36
C ARG A 72 0.70 5.13 14.03
N GLN A 73 -0.40 5.13 13.25
CA GLN A 73 -1.74 5.32 13.79
C GLN A 73 -2.17 4.16 14.70
N ILE A 74 -1.84 2.91 14.34
CA ILE A 74 -2.12 1.73 15.17
C ILE A 74 -1.31 1.79 16.47
N GLU A 75 -0.02 2.08 16.40
CA GLU A 75 0.86 2.22 17.58
C GLU A 75 0.39 3.34 18.53
N ALA A 76 -0.14 4.45 17.98
CA ALA A 76 -0.70 5.53 18.76
C ALA A 76 -2.02 5.13 19.47
N GLN A 77 -2.88 4.35 18.82
CA GLN A 77 -4.13 3.86 19.42
C GLN A 77 -3.86 2.87 20.57
N ASP A 78 -2.92 1.94 20.40
CA ASP A 78 -2.55 0.96 21.44
C ASP A 78 -1.98 1.64 22.69
N SER A 79 -1.20 2.72 22.51
CA SER A 79 -0.65 3.49 23.64
C SER A 79 -1.68 4.35 24.36
N GLU A 80 -2.74 4.84 23.70
CA GLU A 80 -3.88 5.48 24.38
C GLU A 80 -4.72 4.49 25.20
N HIS A 81 -4.95 3.28 24.67
CA HIS A 81 -5.66 2.22 25.39
C HIS A 81 -4.94 1.80 26.69
N HIS A 82 -3.62 1.63 26.66
CA HIS A 82 -2.85 1.30 27.86
C HIS A 82 -2.78 2.43 28.91
N ARG A 83 -2.92 3.69 28.49
CA ARG A 83 -2.90 4.83 29.39
C ARG A 83 -4.25 5.06 30.07
N ALA A 84 -5.35 4.69 29.42
CA ALA A 84 -6.68 4.66 30.02
C ALA A 84 -6.83 3.55 31.09
N GLU A 85 -6.11 2.44 30.97
CA GLU A 85 -6.14 1.35 31.97
C GLU A 85 -5.25 1.59 33.20
N GLN A 86 -4.17 2.37 33.07
CA GLN A 86 -3.31 2.75 34.20
C GLN A 86 -3.80 3.99 34.97
N GLY A 87 -4.74 4.74 34.40
CA GLY A 87 -5.40 5.92 34.99
C GLY A 87 -6.73 5.61 35.68
N GLY A 88 -6.73 4.69 36.65
CA GLY A 88 -7.73 4.61 37.74
C GLY A 88 -9.21 4.56 37.34
N GLY A 89 -9.78 3.37 37.14
CA GLY A 89 -11.23 3.30 36.96
C GLY A 89 -11.94 1.94 36.98
N PHE A 90 -11.24 0.80 37.05
CA PHE A 90 -11.93 -0.50 36.99
C PHE A 90 -12.03 -1.24 38.34
N LEU A 91 -11.20 -0.89 39.34
CA LEU A 91 -11.28 -1.49 40.69
C LEU A 91 -12.02 -0.63 41.70
N SER A 92 -12.39 0.61 41.35
CA SER A 92 -13.17 1.54 42.18
C SER A 92 -14.58 1.02 42.51
N SER A 93 -15.09 0.08 41.72
CA SER A 93 -16.46 -0.45 41.81
C SER A 93 -16.59 -1.67 42.74
N ILE A 94 -15.48 -2.26 43.21
CA ILE A 94 -15.50 -3.50 44.01
C ILE A 94 -15.47 -3.26 45.53
N PHE A 95 -15.01 -2.10 46.01
CA PHE A 95 -14.91 -1.82 47.45
C PHE A 95 -15.98 -0.85 48.01
N GLY A 96 -16.95 -0.45 47.18
CA GLY A 96 -18.04 0.46 47.54
C GLY A 96 -19.36 -0.26 47.77
N SER A 97 -19.61 -0.66 49.02
CA SER A 97 -20.90 -0.85 49.69
C SER A 97 -22.21 -0.85 48.88
N SER A 98 -22.91 -1.99 48.95
CA SER A 98 -24.38 -2.20 49.03
C SER A 98 -25.30 -1.73 47.89
N GLN A 99 -25.75 -2.67 47.04
CA GLN A 99 -27.18 -2.95 46.76
C GLN A 99 -27.30 -4.19 45.83
N PRO A 100 -28.15 -5.20 46.10
CA PRO A 100 -28.46 -6.23 45.12
C PRO A 100 -29.64 -5.78 44.25
N ARG A 101 -29.51 -5.83 42.92
CA ARG A 101 -30.66 -5.92 42.01
C ARG A 101 -30.35 -6.79 40.80
N ASP A 102 -31.37 -7.56 40.47
CA ASP A 102 -31.41 -8.72 39.60
C ASP A 102 -30.97 -8.46 38.17
N SER A 103 -30.23 -9.44 37.66
CA SER A 103 -29.79 -9.60 36.29
C SER A 103 -30.87 -10.22 35.40
N VAL A 104 -31.13 -9.59 34.25
CA VAL A 104 -31.65 -10.25 33.04
C VAL A 104 -30.75 -9.81 31.88
N PRO A 105 -30.09 -10.73 31.14
CA PRO A 105 -29.24 -10.36 30.01
C PRO A 105 -30.11 -10.11 28.78
N GLN A 106 -30.03 -8.89 28.24
CA GLN A 106 -30.60 -8.53 26.95
C GLN A 106 -29.53 -8.69 25.86
N PRO A 107 -29.78 -9.47 24.79
CA PRO A 107 -28.81 -9.64 23.71
C PRO A 107 -28.61 -8.32 22.96
N GLY A 108 -27.35 -7.89 22.86
CA GLY A 108 -26.96 -6.64 22.23
C GLY A 108 -27.00 -6.69 20.70
N PRO A 109 -27.11 -5.52 20.03
CA PRO A 109 -27.38 -5.38 18.59
C PRO A 109 -26.21 -5.74 17.64
N TRP A 110 -25.18 -6.43 18.14
CA TRP A 110 -23.94 -6.72 17.40
C TRP A 110 -23.89 -8.16 16.84
N ASP A 111 -24.87 -9.00 17.16
CA ASP A 111 -24.93 -10.41 16.71
C ASP A 111 -25.77 -10.59 15.41
N SER A 112 -26.28 -9.50 14.82
CA SER A 112 -27.08 -9.54 13.59
C SER A 112 -26.28 -9.28 12.31
N SER A 113 -25.12 -8.61 12.39
CA SER A 113 -24.33 -8.21 11.22
C SER A 113 -23.48 -9.36 10.64
N SER A 114 -23.01 -10.29 11.47
CA SER A 114 -22.16 -11.41 11.02
C SER A 114 -22.92 -12.56 10.35
N ARG A 115 -24.25 -12.65 10.51
CA ARG A 115 -25.07 -13.68 9.85
C ARG A 115 -25.51 -13.32 8.43
N GLN A 116 -25.50 -12.04 8.07
CA GLN A 116 -25.99 -11.60 6.77
C GLN A 116 -24.94 -11.77 5.66
N ASP A 117 -23.66 -11.57 5.98
CA ASP A 117 -22.55 -11.71 5.01
C ASP A 117 -22.25 -13.18 4.60
N LEU A 118 -22.50 -14.14 5.50
CA LEU A 118 -22.36 -15.57 5.18
C LEU A 118 -23.47 -16.07 4.24
N ARG A 119 -24.63 -15.40 4.17
CA ARG A 119 -25.76 -15.81 3.32
C ARG A 119 -25.62 -15.28 1.90
N SER A 120 -25.14 -14.05 1.73
CA SER A 120 -24.89 -13.43 0.43
C SER A 120 -23.73 -14.08 -0.34
N SER A 121 -22.66 -14.49 0.34
CA SER A 121 -21.54 -15.20 -0.31
C SER A 121 -21.96 -16.56 -0.89
N ARG A 122 -22.90 -17.25 -0.25
CA ARG A 122 -23.36 -18.58 -0.68
C ARG A 122 -24.33 -18.55 -1.86
N GLU A 123 -25.02 -17.43 -2.07
CA GLU A 123 -25.91 -17.25 -3.22
C GLU A 123 -25.15 -16.89 -4.50
N GLN A 124 -24.01 -16.19 -4.38
CA GLN A 124 -23.18 -15.84 -5.54
C GLN A 124 -22.42 -17.03 -6.11
N GLU A 125 -21.93 -17.93 -5.26
CA GLU A 125 -21.24 -19.15 -5.71
C GLU A 125 -22.16 -20.12 -6.45
N ASN A 126 -23.45 -20.15 -6.10
CA ASN A 126 -24.44 -21.02 -6.76
C ASN A 126 -24.88 -20.48 -8.14
N ALA A 127 -24.75 -19.17 -8.38
CA ALA A 127 -25.08 -18.54 -9.66
C ALA A 127 -24.04 -18.84 -10.77
N TYR A 128 -22.80 -19.14 -10.40
CA TYR A 128 -21.73 -19.50 -11.35
C TYR A 128 -21.65 -21.01 -11.66
N ARG A 129 -22.55 -21.83 -11.11
CA ARG A 129 -22.52 -23.29 -11.24
C ARG A 129 -23.61 -23.88 -12.15
N GLN A 130 -24.29 -23.07 -12.96
CA GLN A 130 -25.21 -23.59 -13.99
C GLN A 130 -24.43 -23.93 -15.27
N PRO A 131 -24.46 -25.20 -15.75
CA PRO A 131 -23.97 -25.52 -17.08
C PRO A 131 -24.97 -25.00 -18.13
N GLN A 132 -24.46 -24.25 -19.10
CA GLN A 132 -25.20 -23.80 -20.28
C GLN A 132 -25.74 -25.03 -21.05
N PRO A 133 -27.04 -25.11 -21.39
CA PRO A 133 -27.53 -26.13 -22.30
C PRO A 133 -27.04 -25.79 -23.71
N ILE A 134 -26.36 -26.74 -24.34
CA ILE A 134 -25.95 -26.67 -25.74
C ILE A 134 -27.22 -26.87 -26.58
N ALA A 135 -27.52 -25.91 -27.44
CA ALA A 135 -28.44 -26.06 -28.57
C ALA A 135 -27.74 -25.56 -29.84
#